data_AF-A0A085WRT8-F1
#
_entry.id   AF-A0A085WRT8-F1
#
_cell.length_a   1.000
_cell.length_b   1.000
_cell.length_c   1.000
_cell.angle_alpha   90.00
_cell.angle_beta   90.00
_cell.angle_gamma   90.00
#
_symmetry.space_group_name_H-M   'P 1'
#
loop_
_entity.id
_entity.type
_entity.pdbx_description
1 polymer ?
#
loop_
_entity_poly.entity_id
_entity_poly.type
_entity_poly.pdbx_seq_one_letter_code
_entity_poly.pdbx_strand_id
1 'polypeptide(L)'
;MGIGKELKKRALGVTAKAMEKLMADEKRAMQVANALGKVQRGKQALDKGQEELMRAFHFAPKSDFKAVGKKLSSLKRRLRELDEKLGTLSEETDGK
;
A
#
# COMPACT_ATOMS: atom_id res chain seq x y z
N MET A 1 -27.41 -10.67 2.14
CA MET A 1 -26.50 -10.56 3.31
C MET A 1 -25.65 -11.83 3.34
N GLY A 2 -24.32 -11.71 3.15
CA GLY A 2 -23.48 -12.86 2.80
C GLY A 2 -22.71 -13.45 3.98
N ILE A 3 -22.74 -14.77 4.11
CA ILE A 3 -22.03 -15.59 5.11
C ILE A 3 -20.54 -15.21 5.24
N GLY A 4 -19.89 -14.81 4.13
CA GLY A 4 -18.50 -14.35 4.14
C GLY A 4 -18.25 -13.08 4.96
N LYS A 5 -19.21 -12.14 5.02
CA LYS A 5 -19.09 -10.95 5.89
C LYS A 5 -19.19 -11.34 7.37
N GLU A 6 -20.06 -12.29 7.69
CA GLU A 6 -20.28 -12.77 9.06
C GLU A 6 -19.09 -13.60 9.55
N LEU A 7 -18.53 -14.47 8.70
CA LEU A 7 -17.32 -15.24 9.01
C LEU A 7 -16.12 -14.33 9.25
N LYS A 8 -15.94 -13.31 8.39
CA LYS A 8 -14.89 -12.30 8.55
C LYS A 8 -15.07 -11.49 9.84
N LYS A 9 -16.30 -11.12 10.17
CA LYS A 9 -16.62 -10.39 11.41
C LYS A 9 -16.32 -11.24 12.66
N ARG A 10 -16.66 -12.53 12.64
CA ARG A 10 -16.34 -13.47 13.71
C ARG A 10 -14.84 -13.73 13.84
N ALA A 11 -14.14 -13.92 12.72
CA ALA A 11 -12.68 -14.07 12.71
C ALA A 11 -11.97 -12.83 13.28
N LEU A 12 -12.38 -11.64 12.84
CA LEU A 12 -11.88 -10.37 13.36
C LEU A 12 -12.18 -10.21 14.86
N GLY A 13 -13.37 -10.60 15.31
CA GLY A 13 -13.75 -10.56 16.73
C GLY A 13 -12.94 -11.52 17.61
N VAL A 14 -12.62 -12.71 17.12
CA VAL A 14 -11.75 -13.67 17.82
C VAL A 14 -10.32 -13.16 17.88
N THR A 15 -9.79 -12.59 16.79
CA THR A 15 -8.45 -12.00 16.78
C THR A 15 -8.35 -10.77 17.69
N ALA A 16 -9.40 -9.94 17.74
CA ALA A 16 -9.44 -8.76 18.59
C ALA A 16 -9.45 -9.13 20.08
N LYS A 17 -10.28 -10.09 20.49
CA LYS A 17 -10.31 -10.58 21.89
C LYS A 17 -9.01 -11.28 22.29
N ALA A 18 -8.37 -12.00 21.38
CA ALA A 18 -7.07 -12.61 21.62
C ALA A 18 -5.98 -11.53 21.78
N MET A 19 -6.02 -10.48 20.96
CA MET A 19 -5.12 -9.33 21.07
C MET A 19 -5.33 -8.58 22.39
N GLU A 20 -6.59 -8.37 22.80
CA GLU A 20 -6.98 -7.70 24.04
C GLU A 20 -6.50 -8.48 25.28
N LYS A 21 -6.69 -9.80 25.30
CA LYS A 21 -6.20 -10.69 26.38
C LYS A 21 -4.67 -10.78 26.43
N LEU A 22 -4.01 -10.66 25.28
CA LEU A 22 -2.54 -10.60 25.19
C LEU A 22 -1.99 -9.25 25.70
N MET A 23 -2.72 -8.15 25.43
CA MET A 23 -2.38 -6.79 25.88
C MET A 23 -2.70 -6.55 27.37
N ALA A 24 -3.63 -7.31 27.94
CA ALA A 24 -3.94 -7.28 29.38
C ALA A 24 -2.79 -7.77 30.28
N ASP A 25 -1.82 -8.52 29.73
CA ASP A 25 -0.54 -8.82 30.37
C ASP A 25 0.53 -7.90 29.76
N GLU A 26 0.63 -6.69 30.31
CA GLU A 26 1.45 -5.59 29.78
C GLU A 26 2.92 -5.99 29.53
N LYS A 27 3.46 -6.90 30.36
CA LYS A 27 4.82 -7.43 30.20
C LYS A 27 4.94 -8.39 29.01
N ARG A 28 3.99 -9.32 28.84
CA ARG A 28 3.98 -10.23 27.68
C ARG A 28 3.69 -9.48 26.38
N ALA A 29 2.77 -8.52 26.43
CA ALA A 29 2.46 -7.64 25.32
C ALA A 29 3.68 -6.90 24.79
N MET A 30 4.47 -6.30 25.70
CA MET A 30 5.69 -5.59 25.35
C MET A 30 6.76 -6.53 24.78
N GLN A 31 6.91 -7.75 25.30
CA GLN A 31 7.83 -8.76 24.75
C GLN A 31 7.44 -9.19 23.33
N VAL A 32 6.15 -9.44 23.09
CA VAL A 32 5.64 -9.80 21.76
C VAL A 32 5.78 -8.64 20.78
N ALA A 33 5.45 -7.41 21.20
CA ALA A 33 5.63 -6.22 20.38
C ALA A 33 7.11 -6.02 20.00
N ASN A 34 8.04 -6.22 20.95
CA ASN A 34 9.47 -6.15 20.68
C ASN A 34 9.95 -7.25 19.72
N ALA A 35 9.47 -8.48 19.88
CA ALA A 35 9.78 -9.59 18.99
C ALA A 35 9.25 -9.35 17.57
N LEU A 36 7.98 -8.93 17.45
CA LEU A 36 7.38 -8.56 16.18
C LEU A 36 8.12 -7.39 15.52
N GLY A 37 8.50 -6.37 16.28
CA GLY A 37 9.28 -5.24 15.79
C GLY A 37 10.66 -5.66 15.26
N LYS A 38 11.34 -6.59 15.94
CA LYS A 38 12.62 -7.16 15.45
C LYS A 38 12.43 -7.95 14.16
N VAL A 39 11.41 -8.80 14.09
CA VAL A 39 11.09 -9.58 12.88
C VAL A 39 10.71 -8.66 11.71
N GLN A 40 9.90 -7.63 11.94
CA GLN A 40 9.53 -6.66 10.92
C GLN A 40 10.74 -5.89 10.39
N ARG A 41 11.64 -5.43 11.27
CA ARG A 41 12.89 -4.78 10.87
C ARG A 41 13.82 -5.72 10.09
N GLY A 42 13.93 -6.98 10.52
CA GLY A 42 14.70 -8.01 9.82
C GLY A 42 14.16 -8.28 8.41
N LYS A 43 12.84 -8.40 8.28
CA LYS A 43 12.17 -8.52 6.98
C LYS A 43 12.45 -7.31 6.09
N GLN A 44 12.31 -6.10 6.61
CA GLN A 44 12.60 -4.89 5.85
C GLN A 44 14.06 -4.82 5.38
N ALA A 45 15.01 -5.26 6.20
CA ALA A 45 16.42 -5.31 5.82
C ALA A 45 16.67 -6.33 4.70
N LEU A 46 16.05 -7.52 4.78
CA LEU A 46 16.11 -8.53 3.73
C LEU A 46 15.48 -8.05 2.42
N ASP A 47 14.28 -7.47 2.49
CA ASP A 47 13.57 -6.94 1.33
C ASP A 47 14.43 -5.87 0.61
N LYS A 48 15.10 -4.98 1.37
CA LYS A 48 16.03 -4.00 0.83
C LYS A 48 17.25 -4.64 0.16
N GLY A 49 17.90 -5.58 0.83
CA GLY A 49 19.05 -6.30 0.27
C GLY A 49 18.69 -7.04 -1.01
N GLN A 50 17.51 -7.66 -1.06
CA GLN A 50 17.00 -8.30 -2.27
C GLN A 50 16.80 -7.29 -3.41
N GLU A 51 16.19 -6.13 -3.15
CA GLU A 51 16.02 -5.09 -4.17
C GLU A 51 17.38 -4.54 -4.67
N GLU A 52 18.35 -4.36 -3.77
CA GLU A 52 19.71 -3.94 -4.12
C GLU A 52 20.42 -4.97 -5.00
N LEU A 53 20.33 -6.25 -4.65
CA LEU A 53 20.86 -7.34 -5.48
C LEU A 53 20.19 -7.39 -6.85
N MET A 54 18.86 -7.26 -6.91
CA MET A 54 18.14 -7.22 -8.19
C MET A 54 18.65 -6.09 -9.07
N ARG A 55 18.81 -4.88 -8.52
CA ARG A 55 19.37 -3.74 -9.26
C ARG A 55 20.81 -4.00 -9.71
N ALA A 56 21.65 -4.59 -8.84
CA ALA A 56 23.04 -4.93 -9.16
C ALA A 56 23.15 -5.97 -10.30
N PHE A 57 22.20 -6.90 -10.38
CA PHE A 57 22.08 -7.87 -11.48
C PHE A 57 21.23 -7.36 -12.66
N HIS A 58 20.96 -6.06 -12.73
CA HIS A 58 20.16 -5.43 -13.79
C HIS A 58 18.73 -5.97 -13.94
N PHE A 59 18.17 -6.57 -12.89
CA PHE A 59 16.76 -6.92 -12.81
C PHE A 59 15.95 -5.74 -12.27
N ALA A 60 14.74 -5.54 -12.82
CA ALA A 60 13.82 -4.52 -12.34
C ALA A 60 13.08 -5.02 -11.07
N PRO A 61 13.30 -4.40 -9.89
CA PRO A 61 12.54 -4.72 -8.70
C PRO A 61 11.08 -4.25 -8.80
N LYS A 62 10.20 -4.86 -8.00
CA LYS A 62 8.78 -4.50 -7.92
C LYS A 62 8.55 -3.02 -7.59
N SER A 63 9.44 -2.42 -6.80
CA SER A 63 9.41 -1.00 -6.44
C SER A 63 9.53 -0.09 -7.65
N ASP A 64 10.31 -0.46 -8.66
CA ASP A 64 10.49 0.31 -9.89
C ASP A 64 9.22 0.29 -10.76
N PHE A 65 8.59 -0.88 -10.92
CA PHE A 65 7.28 -0.97 -11.59
C PHE A 65 6.22 -0.11 -10.91
N LYS A 66 6.20 -0.08 -9.57
CA LYS A 66 5.29 0.77 -8.80
C LYS A 66 5.57 2.25 -9.03
N ALA A 67 6.84 2.65 -9.11
CA ALA A 67 7.24 4.03 -9.37
C ALA A 67 6.82 4.48 -10.78
N VAL A 68 7.06 3.64 -11.79
CA VAL A 68 6.62 3.89 -13.17
C VAL A 68 5.10 3.99 -13.25
N GLY A 69 4.38 3.07 -12.61
CA GLY A 69 2.91 3.11 -12.55
C GLY A 69 2.38 4.42 -11.98
N LYS A 70 2.96 4.93 -10.89
CA LYS A 70 2.59 6.24 -10.32
C LYS A 70 2.82 7.40 -11.29
N LYS A 71 3.98 7.43 -11.95
CA LYS A 71 4.31 8.47 -12.94
C LYS A 71 3.32 8.43 -14.10
N LEU A 72 2.99 7.25 -14.60
CA LEU A 72 2.02 7.06 -15.68
C LEU A 72 0.61 7.50 -15.26
N SER A 73 0.17 7.15 -14.04
CA SER A 73 -1.12 7.62 -13.52
C SER A 73 -1.16 9.15 -13.41
N SER A 74 -0.08 9.78 -12.95
CA SER A 74 0.00 11.24 -12.88
C SER A 74 -0.03 11.87 -14.27
N LEU A 75 0.65 11.28 -15.26
CA LEU A 75 0.65 11.77 -16.63
C LEU A 75 -0.74 11.68 -17.25
N LYS A 76 -1.43 10.54 -17.07
CA LYS A 76 -2.82 10.36 -17.53
C LYS A 76 -3.75 11.44 -16.95
N ARG A 77 -3.58 11.80 -15.69
CA ARG A 77 -4.38 12.87 -15.06
C ARG A 77 -4.13 14.22 -15.73
N ARG A 78 -2.85 14.58 -15.96
CA ARG A 78 -2.48 15.83 -16.63
C ARG A 78 -3.00 15.90 -18.07
N LEU A 79 -2.96 14.78 -18.79
CA LEU A 79 -3.53 14.71 -20.14
C LEU A 79 -5.03 14.98 -20.13
N ARG A 80 -5.77 14.42 -19.17
CA ARG A 80 -7.21 14.72 -19.02
C ARG A 80 -7.45 16.19 -18.69
N GLU A 81 -6.69 16.75 -17.76
CA GLU A 81 -6.80 18.18 -17.41
C GLU A 81 -6.50 19.09 -18.63
N LEU A 82 -5.58 18.69 -19.52
CA LEU A 82 -5.30 19.43 -20.76
C LEU A 82 -6.40 19.28 -21.79
N ASP A 83 -6.93 18.06 -21.96
CA ASP A 83 -8.05 17.76 -22.87
C ASP A 83 -9.29 18.58 -22.49
N GLU A 84 -9.62 18.63 -21.20
CA GLU A 84 -10.72 19.46 -20.67
C GLU A 84 -10.50 20.95 -20.97
N LYS A 85 -9.28 21.47 -20.78
CA LYS A 85 -8.95 22.87 -21.09
C LYS A 85 -9.03 23.19 -22.58
N LEU A 86 -8.60 22.26 -23.43
CA LEU A 86 -8.71 22.41 -24.88
C LEU A 86 -10.16 22.39 -25.32
N GLY A 87 -10.99 21.52 -24.73
CA GLY A 87 -12.43 21.50 -24.94
C GLY A 87 -13.08 22.85 -24.61
N THR A 88 -12.81 23.39 -23.41
CA THR A 88 -13.34 24.70 -23.02
C THR A 88 -12.88 25.83 -23.94
N LEU A 89 -11.61 25.84 -24.36
CA LEU A 89 -11.10 26.86 -25.28
C LEU A 89 -11.71 26.74 -26.68
N SER A 90 -11.97 25.53 -27.16
CA SER A 90 -12.68 25.31 -28.43
C SER A 90 -14.10 25.86 -28.35
N GLU A 91 -14.83 25.54 -27.28
CA GLU A 91 -16.20 26.02 -27.06
C GLU A 91 -16.25 27.56 -26.93
N GLU A 92 -15.26 28.18 -26.27
CA GLU A 92 -15.13 29.64 -26.20
C GLU A 92 -14.79 30.28 -27.55
N THR A 93 -14.10 29.56 -28.43
CA THR A 93 -13.71 30.05 -29.77
C THR A 93 -14.86 29.90 -30.77
N ASP A 94 -15.66 28.83 -30.67
CA ASP A 94 -16.81 28.54 -31.53
C ASP A 94 -18.09 29.27 -31.10
N GLY A 95 -18.10 29.87 -29.89
CA GLY A 95 -19.21 30.64 -29.32
C GLY A 95 -19.23 32.14 -29.68
N LYS A 96 -18.46 32.56 -30.69
CA LYS A 96 -18.55 33.89 -31.33
C LYS A 96 -19.03 33.79 -32.76
#